data_AF-A0A2W6TUV3-F1
#
_entry.id   AF-A0A2W6TUV3-F1
#
_cell.length_a   1.000
_cell.length_b   1.000
_cell.length_c   1.000
_cell.angle_alpha   90.00
_cell.angle_beta   90.00
_cell.angle_gamma   90.00
#
_symmetry.space_group_name_H-M   'P 1'
#
loop_
_entity.id
_entity.type
_entity.pdbx_description
1 polymer ?
#
loop_
_entity_poly.entity_id
_entity_poly.type
_entity_poly.pdbx_seq_one_letter_code
_entity_poly.pdbx_strand_id
1 'polypeptide(L)'
;MTSIHLQVWIDAPLATVYSGLASAEGLSRWWIPHQQSVIDGDSVISHNPGSGHGVVALKVLEIIPERCIRWEVISRHPPQSPASAWTGTEIRFDLSRRASPGAWRGLPHEGEPMTVLEFHHLGWNGDSEYLGFCSQAWAETLVMLRRWAEASIPAHP
;
A
#
# COMPACT_ATOMS: atom_id res chain seq x y z
N MET A 1 12.33 -11.63 -12.84
CA MET A 1 11.20 -10.69 -12.71
C MET A 1 11.64 -9.56 -11.80
N THR A 2 11.26 -8.33 -12.13
CA THR A 2 11.65 -7.14 -11.36
C THR A 2 10.58 -6.87 -10.28
N SER A 3 10.94 -6.08 -9.27
CA SER A 3 10.01 -5.62 -8.23
C SER A 3 10.24 -4.18 -7.87
N ILE A 4 9.18 -3.49 -7.48
CA ILE A 4 9.26 -2.20 -6.79
C ILE A 4 9.33 -2.51 -5.30
N HIS A 5 10.36 -2.02 -4.59
CA HIS A 5 10.46 -2.10 -3.14
C HIS A 5 10.58 -0.69 -2.57
N LEU A 6 9.70 -0.36 -1.62
CA LEU A 6 9.71 0.90 -0.89
C LEU A 6 9.60 0.62 0.60
N GLN A 7 10.42 1.29 1.41
CA GLN A 7 10.35 1.20 2.87
C GLN A 7 9.86 2.53 3.43
N VAL A 8 8.83 2.47 4.27
CA VAL A 8 8.22 3.65 4.89
C VAL A 8 8.21 3.47 6.40
N TRP A 9 8.78 4.44 7.10
CA TRP A 9 8.67 4.52 8.56
C TRP A 9 7.58 5.51 8.89
N ILE A 10 6.72 5.11 9.83
CA ILE A 10 5.49 5.80 10.17
C ILE A 10 5.48 5.94 11.69
N ASP A 11 5.43 7.19 12.17
CA ASP A 11 5.33 7.50 13.59
C ASP A 11 3.90 7.27 14.09
N ALA A 12 3.47 6.01 14.05
CA ALA A 12 2.15 5.59 14.48
C ALA A 12 2.14 4.14 14.98
N PRO A 13 1.18 3.78 15.86
CA PRO A 13 0.97 2.41 16.27
C PRO A 13 0.76 1.49 15.06
N LEU A 14 1.31 0.28 15.16
CA LEU A 14 1.22 -0.71 14.08
C LEU A 14 -0.24 -1.04 13.74
N ALA A 15 -1.09 -1.19 14.77
CA ALA A 15 -2.53 -1.39 14.60
C ALA A 15 -3.20 -0.28 13.76
N THR A 16 -2.78 0.98 13.93
CA THR A 16 -3.29 2.11 13.13
C THR A 16 -2.94 1.93 11.66
N VAL A 17 -1.67 1.68 11.34
CA VAL A 17 -1.21 1.47 9.97
C VAL A 17 -1.89 0.24 9.34
N TYR A 18 -1.96 -0.87 10.08
CA TYR A 18 -2.64 -2.10 9.65
C TYR A 18 -4.11 -1.85 9.32
N SER A 19 -4.85 -1.16 10.20
CA SER A 19 -6.27 -0.85 9.96
C SER A 19 -6.52 0.02 8.72
N GLY A 20 -5.56 0.87 8.37
CA GLY A 20 -5.60 1.66 7.13
C GLY A 20 -5.38 0.82 5.86
N LEU A 21 -4.80 -0.37 5.97
CA LEU A 21 -4.46 -1.23 4.83
C LEU A 21 -5.39 -2.43 4.67
N ALA A 22 -5.89 -3.00 5.78
CA ALA A 22 -6.49 -4.32 5.80
C ALA A 22 -7.94 -4.40 5.25
N SER A 23 -8.55 -3.28 4.87
CA SER A 23 -9.93 -3.26 4.37
C SER A 23 -10.19 -2.13 3.37
N ALA A 24 -11.24 -2.28 2.56
CA ALA A 24 -11.68 -1.22 1.66
C ALA A 24 -12.05 0.07 2.43
N GLU A 25 -12.65 -0.06 3.62
CA GLU A 25 -12.94 1.10 4.47
C GLU A 25 -11.66 1.79 4.92
N GLY A 26 -10.66 1.03 5.38
CA GLY A 26 -9.37 1.57 5.79
C GLY A 26 -8.65 2.31 4.66
N LEU A 27 -8.56 1.68 3.48
CA LEU A 27 -7.95 2.27 2.29
C LEU A 27 -8.65 3.56 1.85
N SER A 28 -9.98 3.61 2.01
CA SER A 28 -10.79 4.78 1.67
C SER A 28 -10.51 6.01 2.53
N ARG A 29 -9.88 5.85 3.70
CA ARG A 29 -9.59 6.96 4.61
C ARG A 29 -8.41 7.81 4.17
N TRP A 30 -7.51 7.28 3.34
CA TRP A 30 -6.26 7.96 3.02
C TRP A 30 -5.84 7.88 1.55
N TRP A 31 -6.32 6.90 0.77
CA TRP A 31 -5.93 6.73 -0.63
C TRP A 31 -6.97 7.34 -1.59
N ILE A 32 -7.99 6.55 -1.92
CA ILE A 32 -9.17 6.91 -2.73
C ILE A 32 -10.32 5.98 -2.32
N PRO A 33 -11.58 6.25 -2.69
CA PRO A 33 -12.67 5.33 -2.39
C PRO A 33 -12.41 3.92 -2.93
N HIS A 34 -12.41 2.94 -2.03
CA HIS A 34 -12.31 1.52 -2.34
C HIS A 34 -13.63 0.82 -2.03
N GLN A 35 -13.89 -0.27 -2.74
CA GLN A 35 -15.03 -1.14 -2.53
C GLN A 35 -14.56 -2.57 -2.29
N GLN A 36 -15.27 -3.28 -1.43
CA GLN A 36 -15.07 -4.71 -1.22
C GLN A 36 -16.22 -5.48 -1.87
N SER A 37 -15.88 -6.54 -2.59
CA SER A 37 -16.82 -7.43 -3.25
C SER A 37 -16.33 -8.88 -3.19
N VAL A 38 -17.16 -9.79 -3.68
CA VAL A 38 -16.81 -11.20 -3.89
C VAL A 38 -16.98 -11.52 -5.37
N ILE A 39 -15.96 -12.09 -5.99
CA ILE A 39 -15.97 -12.51 -7.40
C ILE A 39 -15.54 -13.97 -7.43
N ASP A 40 -16.38 -14.86 -7.97
CA ASP A 40 -16.12 -16.30 -8.07
C ASP A 40 -15.70 -16.96 -6.73
N GLY A 41 -16.20 -16.43 -5.61
CA GLY A 41 -15.89 -16.90 -4.26
C GLY A 41 -14.64 -16.26 -3.62
N ASP A 42 -13.86 -15.48 -4.37
CA ASP A 42 -12.71 -14.75 -3.88
C ASP A 42 -13.09 -13.37 -3.35
N SER A 43 -12.47 -12.95 -2.24
CA SER A 43 -12.62 -11.57 -1.76
C SER A 43 -11.79 -10.63 -2.63
N VAL A 44 -12.42 -9.57 -3.12
CA VAL A 44 -11.81 -8.59 -4.02
C VAL A 44 -11.97 -7.18 -3.44
N ILE A 45 -10.88 -6.43 -3.41
CA ILE A 45 -10.88 -4.99 -3.17
C ILE A 45 -10.72 -4.30 -4.53
N SER A 46 -11.50 -3.26 -4.78
CA SER A 46 -11.40 -2.52 -6.05
C SER A 46 -11.48 -1.02 -5.84
N HIS A 47 -10.91 -0.25 -6.77
CA HIS A 47 -11.04 1.19 -6.81
C HIS A 47 -11.08 1.70 -8.25
N ASN A 48 -11.64 2.90 -8.42
CA ASN A 48 -11.63 3.60 -9.70
C ASN A 48 -10.62 4.76 -9.64
N PRO A 49 -9.46 4.64 -10.32
CA PRO A 49 -8.43 5.69 -10.29
C PRO A 49 -8.76 6.88 -11.22
N GLY A 50 -9.86 6.83 -11.98
CA GLY A 50 -10.29 7.91 -12.86
C GLY A 50 -10.60 7.46 -14.29
N SER A 51 -11.05 8.41 -15.11
CA SER A 51 -11.38 8.17 -16.51
C SER A 51 -10.16 7.67 -17.30
N GLY A 52 -10.36 6.68 -18.17
CA GLY A 52 -9.32 6.13 -19.06
C GLY A 52 -8.49 4.99 -18.48
N HIS A 53 -8.56 4.72 -17.17
CA HIS A 53 -7.83 3.62 -16.54
C HIS A 53 -8.64 2.32 -16.43
N GLY A 54 -9.95 2.42 -16.23
CA GLY A 54 -10.79 1.29 -15.81
C GLY A 54 -10.63 0.97 -14.32
N VAL A 55 -11.47 0.08 -13.81
CA VAL A 55 -11.44 -0.34 -12.39
C VAL A 55 -10.23 -1.23 -12.15
N VAL A 56 -9.44 -0.91 -11.13
CA VAL A 56 -8.40 -1.79 -10.60
C VAL A 56 -9.06 -2.77 -9.63
N ALA A 57 -8.84 -4.06 -9.82
CA ALA A 57 -9.38 -5.13 -8.98
C ALA A 57 -8.24 -5.96 -8.39
N LEU A 58 -8.26 -6.10 -7.07
CA LEU A 58 -7.24 -6.69 -6.23
C LEU A 58 -7.85 -7.90 -5.50
N LYS A 59 -7.51 -9.11 -5.93
CA LYS A 59 -7.88 -10.33 -5.21
C LYS A 59 -7.08 -10.40 -3.91
N VAL A 60 -7.77 -10.62 -2.79
CA VAL A 60 -7.12 -10.79 -1.49
C VAL A 60 -6.51 -12.20 -1.41
N LEU A 61 -5.18 -12.28 -1.34
CA LEU A 61 -4.46 -13.54 -1.19
C LEU A 61 -4.25 -13.89 0.28
N GLU A 62 -3.88 -12.89 1.10
CA GLU A 62 -3.52 -13.11 2.49
C GLU A 62 -3.73 -11.83 3.31
N ILE A 63 -4.31 -11.98 4.50
CA ILE A 63 -4.39 -10.93 5.53
C ILE A 63 -4.01 -11.58 6.85
N ILE A 64 -2.80 -11.31 7.32
CA ILE A 64 -2.31 -11.69 8.65
C ILE A 64 -2.36 -10.44 9.53
N PRO A 65 -3.16 -10.45 10.61
CA PRO A 65 -3.28 -9.34 11.53
C PRO A 65 -1.92 -8.77 11.95
N GLU A 66 -1.77 -7.45 11.83
CA GLU A 66 -0.59 -6.73 12.30
C GLU A 66 0.76 -7.23 11.72
N ARG A 67 0.74 -7.90 10.56
CA ARG A 67 1.95 -8.50 9.99
C ARG A 67 2.05 -8.38 8.49
N CYS A 68 1.07 -8.88 7.74
CA CYS A 68 1.21 -9.05 6.29
C CYS A 68 -0.13 -8.92 5.57
N ILE A 69 -0.14 -8.21 4.46
CA ILE A 69 -1.29 -8.09 3.56
C ILE A 69 -0.79 -8.32 2.13
N ARG A 70 -1.45 -9.20 1.39
CA ARG A 70 -1.07 -9.56 0.01
C ARG A 70 -2.28 -9.59 -0.90
N TRP A 71 -2.12 -8.97 -2.06
CA TRP A 71 -3.14 -8.91 -3.10
C TRP A 71 -2.56 -9.28 -4.47
N GLU A 72 -3.37 -9.93 -5.30
CA GLU A 72 -3.08 -10.13 -6.71
C GLU A 72 -3.91 -9.15 -7.54
N VAL A 73 -3.29 -8.49 -8.52
CA VAL A 73 -4.01 -7.63 -9.44
C VAL A 73 -4.64 -8.49 -10.54
N ILE A 74 -5.97 -8.61 -10.53
CA ILE A 74 -6.73 -9.48 -11.45
C ILE A 74 -7.39 -8.70 -12.60
N SER A 75 -7.43 -7.36 -12.50
CA SER A 75 -7.99 -6.50 -13.54
C SER A 75 -7.09 -6.41 -14.77
N ARG A 76 -7.70 -6.16 -15.93
CA ARG A 76 -7.02 -5.86 -17.20
C ARG A 76 -7.31 -4.42 -17.59
N HIS A 77 -6.31 -3.76 -18.16
CA HIS A 77 -6.40 -2.34 -18.48
C HIS A 77 -5.96 -2.07 -19.92
N PRO A 78 -6.45 -0.97 -20.54
CA PRO A 78 -5.99 -0.55 -21.86
C PRO A 78 -4.47 -0.31 -21.91
N PRO A 79 -3.78 -0.58 -23.04
CA PRO A 79 -2.32 -0.47 -23.13
C PRO A 79 -1.73 0.87 -22.71
N GLN A 80 -2.47 1.97 -22.90
CA GLN A 80 -2.07 3.32 -22.51
C GLN A 80 -2.14 3.61 -21.01
N SER A 81 -2.78 2.73 -20.23
CA SER A 81 -2.86 2.85 -18.77
C SER A 81 -1.61 2.22 -18.14
N PRO A 82 -0.94 2.88 -17.18
CA PRO A 82 0.15 2.25 -16.42
C PRO A 82 -0.25 0.95 -15.71
N ALA A 83 -1.53 0.81 -15.37
CA ALA A 83 -2.08 -0.40 -14.77
C ALA A 83 -2.14 -1.60 -15.74
N SER A 84 -1.94 -1.39 -17.05
CA SER A 84 -1.86 -2.48 -18.03
C SER A 84 -0.69 -3.43 -17.78
N ALA A 85 0.36 -2.96 -17.09
CA ALA A 85 1.50 -3.77 -16.69
C ALA A 85 1.26 -4.55 -15.39
N TRP A 86 0.09 -4.41 -14.74
CA TRP A 86 -0.14 -4.95 -13.41
C TRP A 86 -0.91 -6.27 -13.42
N THR A 87 -1.59 -6.67 -14.49
CA THR A 87 -2.36 -7.93 -14.46
C THR A 87 -1.47 -9.13 -14.11
N GLY A 88 -1.82 -9.86 -13.04
CA GLY A 88 -1.09 -11.02 -12.52
C GLY A 88 0.11 -10.67 -11.62
N THR A 89 0.35 -9.39 -11.31
CA THR A 89 1.35 -8.97 -10.33
C THR A 89 0.80 -9.07 -8.90
N GLU A 90 1.71 -9.10 -7.92
CA GLU A 90 1.35 -9.14 -6.50
C GLU A 90 1.75 -7.84 -5.81
N ILE A 91 0.85 -7.29 -5.00
CA ILE A 91 1.13 -6.20 -4.08
C ILE A 91 1.18 -6.76 -2.67
N ARG A 92 2.27 -6.48 -1.94
CA ARG A 92 2.54 -6.99 -0.61
C ARG A 92 2.97 -5.87 0.33
N PHE A 93 2.43 -5.90 1.54
CA PHE A 93 2.76 -5.02 2.65
C PHE A 93 3.20 -5.89 3.84
N ASP A 94 4.44 -5.73 4.31
CA ASP A 94 4.89 -6.30 5.58
C ASP A 94 5.04 -5.21 6.62
N LEU A 95 4.47 -5.43 7.80
CA LEU A 95 4.51 -4.50 8.93
C LEU A 95 5.42 -5.06 10.02
N SER A 96 6.25 -4.19 10.59
CA SER A 96 7.08 -4.51 11.74
C SER A 96 7.18 -3.31 12.68
N ARG A 97 7.54 -3.56 13.94
CA ARG A 97 7.91 -2.50 14.88
C ARG A 97 9.43 -2.44 14.96
N ARG A 98 10.00 -1.24 14.82
CA ARG A 98 11.44 -1.00 14.96
C ARG A 98 11.67 0.25 15.79
N ALA A 99 12.79 0.30 16.51
CA ALA A 99 13.19 1.47 17.27
C ALA A 99 13.38 2.68 16.34
N SER A 100 12.81 3.83 16.72
CA SER A 100 12.95 5.10 16.01
C SER A 100 14.43 5.43 15.83
N PRO A 101 14.88 5.76 14.60
CA PRO A 101 16.24 6.22 14.36
C PRO A 101 16.45 7.68 14.83
N GLY A 102 15.45 8.31 15.45
CA GLY A 102 15.53 9.65 16.03
C GLY A 102 16.00 10.70 15.01
N ALA A 103 17.24 11.16 15.20
CA ALA A 103 17.84 12.30 14.51
C ALA A 103 17.80 12.22 12.97
N TRP A 104 17.90 11.03 12.37
CA TRP A 104 17.87 10.87 10.89
C TRP A 104 16.55 11.33 10.25
N ARG A 105 15.47 11.37 11.03
CA ARG A 105 14.14 11.78 10.58
C ARG A 105 13.70 13.13 11.17
N GLY A 106 14.51 13.75 12.03
CA GLY A 106 14.10 14.92 12.79
C GLY A 106 12.96 14.62 13.77
N LEU A 107 12.83 13.37 14.22
CA LEU A 107 11.83 12.98 15.21
C LEU A 107 12.38 13.17 16.63
N PRO A 108 11.56 13.66 17.58
CA PRO A 108 12.02 13.97 18.94
C PRO A 108 12.25 12.73 19.82
N HIS A 109 11.66 11.59 19.45
CA HIS A 109 11.64 10.37 20.27
C HIS A 109 12.54 9.27 19.68
N GLU A 110 13.85 9.35 19.92
CA GLU A 110 14.79 8.28 19.55
C GLU A 110 14.56 7.01 20.39
N GLY A 111 14.65 5.83 19.78
CA GLY A 111 14.49 4.56 20.48
C GLY A 111 13.04 4.11 20.71
N GLU A 112 12.06 5.01 20.63
CA GLU A 112 10.64 4.65 20.74
C GLU A 112 10.15 3.81 19.54
N PRO A 113 9.26 2.82 19.74
CA PRO A 113 8.89 1.87 18.69
C PRO A 113 7.97 2.47 17.63
N MET A 114 8.51 2.65 16.42
CA MET A 114 7.77 3.07 15.22
C MET A 114 7.29 1.88 14.39
N THR A 115 6.31 2.13 13.52
CA THR A 115 5.90 1.15 12.50
C THR A 115 6.76 1.31 11.26
N VAL A 116 7.30 0.20 10.77
CA VAL A 116 8.00 0.10 9.49
C VAL A 116 7.17 -0.75 8.55
N LEU A 117 6.78 -0.13 7.44
CA LEU A 117 6.12 -0.77 6.32
C LEU A 117 7.15 -1.08 5.22
N GLU A 118 7.27 -2.35 4.88
CA GLU A 118 7.95 -2.80 3.65
C GLU A 118 6.89 -3.04 2.59
N PHE A 119 6.90 -2.22 1.55
CA PHE A 119 6.02 -2.35 0.39
C PHE A 119 6.75 -3.05 -0.75
N HIS A 120 6.10 -4.05 -1.34
CA HIS A 120 6.57 -4.73 -2.53
C HIS A 120 5.48 -4.81 -3.59
N HIS A 121 5.80 -4.41 -4.81
CA HIS A 121 5.02 -4.75 -5.99
C HIS A 121 5.84 -5.70 -6.85
N LEU A 122 5.47 -6.97 -6.84
CA LEU A 122 6.22 -8.10 -7.35
C LEU A 122 5.70 -8.56 -8.71
N GLY A 123 6.56 -9.21 -9.49
CA GLY A 123 6.14 -9.83 -10.76
C GLY A 123 6.19 -8.89 -11.97
N TRP A 124 6.91 -7.77 -11.87
CA TRP A 124 7.05 -6.86 -13.00
C TRP A 124 7.86 -7.46 -14.15
N ASN A 125 7.42 -7.16 -15.38
CA ASN A 125 8.28 -7.24 -16.54
C ASN A 125 9.36 -6.14 -16.41
N GLY A 126 10.64 -6.54 -16.45
CA GLY A 126 11.78 -5.63 -16.32
C GLY A 126 11.88 -4.60 -17.45
N ASP A 127 11.30 -4.89 -18.61
CA ASP A 127 11.29 -4.00 -19.78
C ASP A 127 10.04 -3.10 -19.82
N SER A 128 9.21 -3.11 -18.77
CA SER A 128 8.02 -2.25 -18.73
C SER A 128 8.40 -0.78 -18.64
N GLU A 129 7.92 0.03 -19.58
CA GLU A 129 8.05 1.50 -19.55
C GLU A 129 7.38 2.14 -18.32
N TYR A 130 6.44 1.43 -17.68
CA TYR A 130 5.70 1.91 -16.52
C TYR A 130 6.38 1.62 -15.18
N LEU A 131 7.47 0.84 -15.14
CA LEU A 131 8.13 0.48 -13.88
C LEU A 131 8.58 1.72 -13.09
N GLY A 132 9.26 2.66 -13.75
CA GLY A 132 9.71 3.91 -13.14
C GLY A 132 8.55 4.80 -12.70
N PHE A 133 7.56 4.98 -13.58
CA PHE A 133 6.35 5.75 -13.29
C PHE A 133 5.60 5.21 -12.06
N CYS A 134 5.32 3.90 -12.04
CA CYS A 134 4.60 3.27 -10.94
C CYS A 134 5.43 3.28 -9.64
N SER A 135 6.76 3.21 -9.72
CA SER A 135 7.62 3.34 -8.54
C SER A 135 7.43 4.69 -7.85
N GLN A 136 7.41 5.79 -8.63
CA GLN A 136 7.15 7.12 -8.09
C GLN A 136 5.72 7.24 -7.55
N ALA A 137 4.72 6.77 -8.31
CA ALA A 137 3.32 6.84 -7.89
C ALA A 137 3.06 6.07 -6.58
N TRP A 138 3.71 4.91 -6.39
CA TRP A 138 3.65 4.18 -5.13
C TRP A 138 4.32 4.94 -3.99
N ALA A 139 5.47 5.58 -4.21
CA ALA A 139 6.11 6.40 -3.18
C ALA A 139 5.21 7.55 -2.71
N GLU A 140 4.55 8.25 -3.64
CA GLU A 140 3.59 9.33 -3.32
C GLU A 140 2.37 8.79 -2.57
N THR A 141 1.80 7.68 -3.04
CA THR A 141 0.66 7.01 -2.40
C THR A 141 0.98 6.60 -0.96
N LEU A 142 2.13 5.97 -0.71
CA LEU A 142 2.52 5.53 0.63
C LEU A 142 2.83 6.70 1.58
N VAL A 143 3.20 7.88 1.06
CA VAL A 143 3.30 9.10 1.87
C VAL A 143 1.92 9.54 2.38
N MET A 144 0.85 9.33 1.61
CA MET A 144 -0.52 9.63 2.05
C MET A 144 -0.92 8.75 3.24
N LEU A 145 -0.63 7.44 3.17
CA LEU A 145 -0.84 6.52 4.31
C LEU A 145 -0.09 6.99 5.56
N ARG A 146 1.20 7.33 5.43
CA ARG A 146 2.00 7.81 6.56
C ARG A 146 1.36 9.02 7.22
N ARG A 147 1.02 10.05 6.43
CA ARG A 147 0.41 11.29 6.94
C ARG A 147 -0.92 11.03 7.65
N TRP A 148 -1.77 10.19 7.07
CA TRP A 148 -3.03 9.81 7.70
C TRP A 148 -2.83 9.08 9.03
N ALA A 149 -1.90 8.12 9.08
CA ALA A 149 -1.64 7.33 10.28
C ALA A 149 -1.05 8.17 11.42
N GLU A 150 -0.08 9.04 11.11
CA GLU A 150 0.54 9.96 12.08
C GLU A 150 -0.47 10.99 12.61
N ALA A 151 -1.37 11.49 11.77
CA ALA A 151 -2.44 12.41 12.18
C ALA A 151 -3.59 11.73 12.94
N SER A 152 -3.68 10.39 12.92
CA SER A 152 -4.74 9.63 13.61
C SER A 152 -4.41 9.39 15.09
N ILE A 153 -3.26 9.86 15.56
CA ILE A 153 -2.84 9.80 16.96
C ILE A 153 -3.23 11.12 17.62
N PRO A 154 -3.89 11.11 18.78
CA PRO A 154 -4.08 12.32 19.56
C PRO A 154 -2.70 12.94 19.84
N ALA A 155 -2.57 14.26 19.71
CA ALA A 155 -1.37 14.95 20.18
C ALA A 155 -1.09 14.50 21.63
N HIS A 156 0.17 14.11 21.91
CA HIS A 156 0.58 13.80 23.28
C HIS A 156 0.19 14.97 24.19
N PRO A 157 -0.50 14.72 25.32
CA PRO A 157 -0.84 15.78 26.27
C PRO A 157 0.39 16.47 26.85
#